data_AF-A9GJP5-F1
#
_entry.id   AF-A9GJP5-F1
#
_cell.length_a   1.000
_cell.length_b   1.000
_cell.length_c   1.000
_cell.angle_alpha   90.00
_cell.angle_beta   90.00
_cell.angle_gamma   90.00
#
_symmetry.space_group_name_H-M   'P 1'
#
loop_
_entity.id
_entity.type
_entity.pdbx_description
1 polymer ?
#
loop_
_entity_poly.entity_id
_entity_poly.type
_entity_poly.pdbx_seq_one_letter_code
_entity_poly.pdbx_strand_id
1 'polypeptide(L)'
;MSALRTLRVVGFLEGLSFLVLLTVAMPLKYIFGLPIAVRIAGSAHGLFFLLFISALFRAATERDWPRRRSLMALLASLVPGGTFALDRTLKREIEGDAGTAPHG
;
A
#
# COMPACT_ATOMS: atom_id res chain seq x y z
N MET A 1 16.91 2.33 3.11
CA MET A 1 15.94 1.23 2.91
C MET A 1 15.77 0.97 1.42
N SER A 2 15.66 -0.30 1.00
CA SER A 2 15.37 -0.68 -0.39
C SER A 2 13.99 -0.16 -0.82
N ALA A 3 13.81 0.31 -2.05
CA ALA A 3 12.51 0.82 -2.53
C ALA A 3 11.38 -0.21 -2.42
N LEU A 4 11.67 -1.51 -2.61
CA LEU A 4 10.67 -2.56 -2.42
C LEU A 4 10.21 -2.66 -0.96
N ARG A 5 11.11 -2.52 0.02
CA ARG A 5 10.73 -2.50 1.44
C ARG A 5 9.90 -1.26 1.77
N THR A 6 10.25 -0.10 1.24
CA THR A 6 9.46 1.12 1.42
C THR A 6 8.07 0.97 0.83
N LEU A 7 7.95 0.50 -0.42
CA LEU A 7 6.67 0.24 -1.08
C LEU A 7 5.83 -0.77 -0.29
N ARG A 8 6.47 -1.81 0.24
CA ARG A 8 5.81 -2.83 1.05
C ARG A 8 5.20 -2.24 2.34
N VAL A 9 6.00 -1.49 3.11
CA VAL A 9 5.54 -0.87 4.36
C VAL A 9 4.43 0.15 4.10
N VAL A 10 4.62 1.02 3.11
CA VAL A 10 3.65 2.06 2.79
C VAL A 10 2.36 1.44 2.22
N GLY A 11 2.46 0.42 1.36
CA GLY A 11 1.30 -0.30 0.83
C GLY A 11 0.51 -1.04 1.91
N PHE A 12 1.18 -1.60 2.91
CA PHE A 12 0.51 -2.20 4.08
C PHE A 12 -0.23 -1.13 4.90
N LEU A 13 0.39 0.01 5.18
CA LEU A 13 -0.24 1.11 5.91
C LEU A 13 -1.43 1.71 5.14
N GLU A 14 -1.28 1.87 3.83
CA GLU A 14 -2.35 2.33 2.94
C GLU A 14 -3.54 1.36 2.98
N GLY A 15 -3.30 0.06 2.81
CA GLY A 15 -4.36 -0.96 2.87
C GLY A 15 -5.03 -1.05 4.24
N LEU A 16 -4.25 -0.95 5.31
CA LEU A 16 -4.78 -0.93 6.68
C LEU A 16 -5.62 0.33 6.93
N SER A 17 -5.15 1.50 6.50
CA SER A 17 -5.90 2.76 6.63
C SER A 17 -7.22 2.73 5.84
N PHE A 18 -7.23 2.07 4.69
CA PHE A 18 -8.45 1.89 3.90
C PHE A 18 -9.43 0.97 4.61
N LEU A 19 -8.95 -0.13 5.20
CA LEU A 19 -9.79 -1.02 5.99
C LEU A 19 -10.38 -0.29 7.20
N VAL A 20 -9.58 0.48 7.94
CA VAL A 20 -10.06 1.31 9.07
C VAL A 20 -11.10 2.33 8.62
N LEU A 21 -10.90 2.99 7.47
CA LEU A 21 -11.88 3.92 6.90
C LEU A 21 -13.23 3.23 6.65
N LEU A 22 -13.22 2.02 6.09
CA LEU A 22 -14.44 1.28 5.77
C LEU A 22 -15.09 0.61 6.98
N THR A 23 -14.32 0.01 7.89
CA THR A 23 -14.86 -0.78 9.00
C THR A 23 -15.07 0.03 10.28
N VAL A 24 -14.41 1.18 10.44
CA VAL A 24 -14.54 2.01 11.65
C VAL A 24 -15.24 3.33 11.32
N ALA A 25 -14.73 4.08 10.34
CA ALA A 25 -15.24 5.43 10.09
C ALA A 25 -16.66 5.40 9.50
N MET A 26 -16.99 4.43 8.63
CA MET A 26 -18.34 4.30 8.09
C MET A 26 -19.38 3.90 9.16
N PRO A 27 -19.16 2.90 10.02
CA PRO A 27 -20.05 2.65 11.15
C PRO A 27 -20.19 3.86 12.09
N LEU A 28 -19.11 4.58 12.39
CA LEU A 28 -19.19 5.81 13.18
C LEU A 28 -20.07 6.88 12.52
N LYS A 29 -19.99 7.03 11.20
CA LYS A 29 -20.84 7.94 10.44
C LYS A 29 -22.32 7.55 10.51
N TYR A 30 -22.65 6.28 10.29
CA TYR A 30 -24.05 5.86 10.15
C TYR A 30 -24.74 5.52 11.48
N ILE A 31 -24.02 4.94 12.45
CA ILE A 31 -24.59 4.51 13.74
C ILE A 31 -24.56 5.67 14.75
N PHE A 32 -23.45 6.40 14.81
CA PHE A 32 -23.23 7.46 15.80
C PHE A 32 -23.41 8.87 15.22
N GLY A 33 -23.68 9.01 13.93
CA GLY A 33 -23.89 10.32 13.29
C GLY A 33 -22.64 11.20 13.29
N LEU A 34 -21.43 10.62 13.32
CA LEU A 34 -20.16 11.35 13.40
C LEU A 34 -19.44 11.40 12.04
N PRO A 35 -19.82 12.29 11.10
CA PRO A 35 -19.18 12.39 9.79
C PRO A 35 -17.72 12.88 9.88
N ILE A 36 -17.33 13.53 10.99
CA ILE A 36 -15.96 13.99 11.21
C ILE A 36 -14.94 12.83 11.23
N ALA A 37 -15.35 11.64 11.69
CA ALA A 37 -14.48 10.47 11.70
C ALA A 37 -14.07 10.06 10.27
N VAL A 38 -15.00 10.10 9.31
CA VAL A 38 -14.72 9.83 7.89
C VAL A 38 -13.83 10.89 7.29
N ARG A 39 -14.00 12.17 7.67
CA ARG A 39 -13.13 13.25 7.20
C ARG A 39 -11.68 13.07 7.68
N ILE A 40 -11.47 12.73 8.94
CA ILE A 40 -10.13 12.52 9.50
C ILE A 40 -9.49 11.27 8.90
N ALA A 41 -10.20 10.13 8.94
CA ALA A 41 -9.69 8.87 8.41
C ALA A 41 -9.46 8.94 6.89
N GLY A 42 -10.36 9.61 6.15
CA GLY A 42 -10.25 9.80 4.72
C GLY A 42 -9.05 10.66 4.34
N SER A 43 -8.81 11.77 5.06
CA SER A 43 -7.60 12.59 4.87
C SER A 43 -6.32 11.82 5.17
N ALA A 44 -6.30 11.03 6.25
CA ALA A 44 -5.15 10.19 6.60
C ALA A 44 -4.88 9.11 5.54
N HIS A 45 -5.93 8.43 5.06
CA HIS A 45 -5.84 7.46 3.98
C HIS A 45 -5.33 8.11 2.68
N GLY A 46 -5.86 9.29 2.31
CA GLY A 46 -5.39 10.04 1.15
C GLY A 46 -3.90 10.37 1.21
N LEU A 47 -3.38 10.73 2.39
CA LEU A 47 -1.93 10.92 2.60
C LEU A 47 -1.15 9.62 2.35
N PHE A 48 -1.60 8.49 2.91
CA PHE A 48 -0.95 7.20 2.68
C PHE A 48 -1.00 6.76 1.21
N PHE A 49 -2.09 7.06 0.51
CA PHE A 49 -2.21 6.78 -0.93
C PHE A 49 -1.20 7.58 -1.76
N LEU A 50 -0.99 8.86 -1.45
CA LEU A 50 0.05 9.66 -2.12
C LEU A 50 1.47 9.13 -1.82
N LEU A 51 1.74 8.75 -0.57
CA LEU A 51 3.00 8.11 -0.20
C LEU A 51 3.19 6.78 -0.94
N PHE A 52 2.11 6.00 -1.11
CA PHE A 52 2.13 4.75 -1.86
C PHE A 52 2.47 4.99 -3.32
N ILE A 53 1.86 5.97 -3.99
CA ILE A 53 2.18 6.32 -5.38
C ILE A 53 3.66 6.72 -5.52
N SER A 54 4.17 7.54 -4.60
CA SER A 54 5.58 7.95 -4.60
C SER A 54 6.52 6.75 -4.44
N ALA A 55 6.23 5.86 -3.48
CA ALA A 55 7.01 4.64 -3.27
C ALA A 55 6.90 3.66 -4.45
N LEU A 56 5.73 3.56 -5.08
CA LEU A 56 5.48 2.73 -6.25
C LEU A 56 6.27 3.22 -7.45
N PHE A 57 6.25 4.53 -7.72
CA PHE A 57 7.02 5.11 -8.81
C PHE A 57 8.51 4.86 -8.62
N ARG A 58 9.02 5.09 -7.41
CA ARG A 58 10.42 4.83 -7.08
C ARG A 58 10.80 3.35 -7.25
N ALA A 59 9.98 2.44 -6.73
CA ALA A 59 10.20 0.99 -6.88
C ALA A 59 10.12 0.54 -8.34
N ALA A 60 9.20 1.11 -9.13
CA ALA A 60 9.06 0.80 -10.54
C ALA A 60 10.28 1.24 -11.34
N THR A 61 10.85 2.41 -11.03
CA THR A 61 12.09 2.89 -11.68
C THR A 61 13.32 2.10 -11.23
N GLU A 62 13.47 1.80 -9.93
CA GLU A 62 14.62 1.03 -9.43
C GLU A 62 14.63 -0.44 -9.89
N ARG A 63 13.49 -0.98 -10.34
CA ARG A 63 13.35 -2.38 -10.78
C ARG A 63 12.95 -2.54 -12.25
N ASP A 64 12.98 -1.44 -13.01
CA ASP A 64 12.54 -1.41 -14.41
C ASP A 64 11.19 -2.13 -14.65
N TRP A 65 10.22 -1.89 -13.75
CA TRP A 65 8.93 -2.55 -13.86
C TRP A 65 8.17 -2.09 -15.11
N PRO A 66 7.56 -3.02 -15.87
CA PRO A 66 6.71 -2.65 -16.99
C PRO A 66 5.48 -1.88 -16.47
N ARG A 67 5.01 -0.89 -17.24
CA ARG A 67 3.86 -0.03 -16.88
C ARG A 67 2.63 -0.83 -16.44
N ARG A 68 2.40 -2.00 -17.05
CA ARG A 68 1.31 -2.93 -16.69
C ARG A 68 1.38 -3.37 -15.23
N ARG A 69 2.58 -3.67 -14.72
CA ARG A 69 2.79 -4.11 -13.33
C ARG A 69 2.53 -2.96 -12.36
N SER A 70 3.03 -1.76 -12.65
CA SER A 70 2.74 -0.57 -11.84
C SER A 70 1.25 -0.24 -11.83
N LEU A 71 0.56 -0.37 -12.97
CA LEU A 71 -0.88 -0.18 -13.04
C LEU A 71 -1.64 -1.23 -12.22
N MET A 72 -1.24 -2.50 -12.28
CA MET A 72 -1.83 -3.55 -11.44
C MET A 72 -1.61 -3.28 -9.95
N ALA A 73 -0.43 -2.81 -9.55
CA ALA A 73 -0.15 -2.44 -8.17
C ALA A 73 -0.99 -1.24 -7.71
N LEU A 74 -1.21 -0.27 -8.58
CA LEU A 74 -2.11 0.86 -8.32
C LEU A 74 -3.57 0.37 -8.18
N LEU A 75 -4.07 -0.41 -9.13
CA LEU A 75 -5.43 -0.98 -9.04
C LEU A 75 -5.62 -1.84 -7.78
N ALA A 76 -4.59 -2.56 -7.35
CA ALA A 76 -4.61 -3.32 -6.12
C ALA A 76 -4.76 -2.43 -4.88
N SER A 77 -4.29 -1.18 -4.90
CA SER A 77 -4.48 -0.27 -3.76
C SER A 77 -5.89 0.32 -3.69
N LEU A 78 -6.57 0.45 -4.83
CA LEU A 78 -7.97 0.90 -4.86
C LEU A 78 -8.97 -0.18 -4.39
N VAL A 79 -8.54 -1.44 -4.34
CA VAL A 79 -9.38 -2.55 -3.88
C VAL A 79 -9.11 -2.80 -2.39
N PRO A 80 -10.15 -2.84 -1.52
CA PRO A 80 -9.97 -3.20 -0.12
C PRO A 80 -9.31 -4.58 -0.02
N GLY A 81 -8.13 -4.64 0.60
CA GLY A 81 -7.37 -5.88 0.70
C GLY A 81 -6.39 -6.17 -0.45
N GLY A 82 -6.42 -5.42 -1.56
CA GLY A 82 -5.58 -5.70 -2.72
C GLY A 82 -4.09 -5.41 -2.48
N THR A 83 -3.74 -4.40 -1.67
CA THR A 83 -2.35 -4.15 -1.27
C THR A 83 -1.73 -5.30 -0.47
N PHE A 84 -2.52 -6.13 0.21
CA PHE A 84 -2.00 -7.32 0.89
C PHE A 84 -1.56 -8.41 -0.08
N ALA A 85 -2.19 -8.51 -1.26
CA ALA A 85 -1.73 -9.40 -2.32
C ALA A 85 -0.41 -8.89 -2.93
N LEU A 86 -0.30 -7.57 -3.09
CA LEU A 86 0.95 -6.92 -3.50
C LEU A 86 2.06 -7.12 -2.45
N ASP A 87 1.77 -7.00 -1.15
CA ASP A 87 2.72 -7.26 -0.05
C ASP A 87 3.32 -8.67 -0.13
N ARG A 88 2.48 -9.69 -0.35
CA ARG A 88 2.95 -11.08 -0.50
C ARG A 88 3.90 -11.25 -1.68
N THR A 89 3.59 -10.59 -2.80
CA THR A 89 4.43 -10.63 -4.01
C THR A 89 5.77 -9.93 -3.75
N LEU A 90 5.73 -8.74 -3.15
CA LEU A 90 6.92 -7.96 -2.78
C LEU A 90 7.81 -8.69 -1.77
N LYS A 91 7.21 -9.34 -0.78
CA LYS A 91 7.94 -10.13 0.23
C LYS A 91 8.76 -11.24 -0.44
N ARG A 92 8.18 -11.97 -1.40
CA ARG A 92 8.89 -13.02 -2.15
C ARG A 92 10.05 -12.47 -2.96
N GLU A 93 9.90 -11.30 -3.59
CA GLU A 93 11.00 -10.67 -4.33
C GLU A 93 12.14 -10.21 -3.41
N ILE A 94 11.79 -9.63 -2.26
CA ILE A 94 12.78 -9.21 -1.26
C ILE A 94 13.54 -10.42 -0.69
N GLU A 95 12.86 -11.54 -0.46
CA GLU A 95 13.47 -12.80 0.00
C GLU A 95 14.32 -13.46 -1.09
N GLY A 96 13.87 -13.41 -2.34
CA GLY A 96 14.64 -13.87 -3.50
C GLY A 96 15.96 -13.12 -3.66
N ASP A 97 15.95 -11.79 -3.52
CA ASP A 97 17.20 -11.00 -3.59
C ASP A 97 18.16 -11.27 -2.44
N ALA A 98 17.64 -11.66 -1.27
CA ALA A 98 18.47 -11.99 -0.10
C ALA A 98 19.13 -13.37 -0.23
N GLY A 99 18.54 -14.30 -0.99
CA GLY A 99 19.08 -15.63 -1.23
C GLY A 99 20.20 -15.69 -2.29
N THR A 100 20.36 -14.64 -3.10
CA THR A 100 21.40 -14.55 -4.15
C THR A 100 22.64 -13.77 -3.72
N ALA A 101 22.72 -13.31 -2.46
CA ALA A 101 23.93 -12.72 -1.94
C ALA A 101 25.03 -13.79 -1.88
N PRO A 102 26.16 -13.66 -2.60
CA PRO A 102 27.24 -14.61 -2.48
C PRO A 102 27.73 -14.56 -1.04
N HIS A 103 27.66 -15.70 -0.35
CA HIS A 103 28.48 -15.96 0.82
C HIS A 103 29.95 -15.84 0.36
N GLY A 104 30.56 -14.69 0.63
CA GLY A 104 31.97 -14.39 0.44
C GLY A 104 32.52 -13.82 1.73
#